data_AF-A0AB36P268-F1
#
_entry.id   AF-A0AB36P268-F1
#
_cell.length_a   1.000
_cell.length_b   1.000
_cell.length_c   1.000
_cell.angle_alpha   90.00
_cell.angle_beta   90.00
_cell.angle_gamma   90.00
#
_symmetry.space_group_name_H-M   'P 1'
#
loop_
_entity.id
_entity.type
_entity.pdbx_description
1 polymer ?
#
loop_
_entity_poly.entity_id
_entity_poly.type
_entity_poly.pdbx_seq_one_letter_code
_entity_poly.pdbx_strand_id
1 'polypeptide(L)'
;MHYLYILYSDSSQKFYIGETNDLESRIEKHQNHFYSNSFTKIAEDWKIVLTVDCIDREEAVYLEKFIKRMKSKTFNNKIIADPSILKDILSKRKP
;
A
#
# COMPACT_ATOMS: atom_id res chain seq x y z
N MET A 1 1.17 12.20 10.65
CA MET A 1 1.74 10.88 10.34
C MET A 1 0.68 10.03 9.68
N HIS A 2 0.99 9.53 8.49
CA HIS A 2 0.19 8.53 7.77
C HIS A 2 1.12 7.39 7.35
N TYR A 3 0.54 6.26 6.97
CA TYR A 3 1.26 5.09 6.52
C TYR A 3 0.77 4.72 5.14
N LEU A 4 1.71 4.52 4.21
CA LEU A 4 1.47 3.76 2.99
C LEU A 4 1.69 2.27 3.33
N TYR A 5 0.78 1.40 2.89
CA TYR A 5 0.96 -0.04 3.02
C TYR A 5 0.63 -0.77 1.72
N ILE A 6 1.30 -1.92 1.55
CA ILE A 6 1.02 -2.88 0.48
C ILE A 6 0.68 -4.23 1.11
N LEU A 7 -0.47 -4.78 0.72
CA LEU A 7 -0.83 -6.15 0.97
C LEU A 7 -0.63 -6.99 -0.29
N TYR A 8 -0.27 -8.25 -0.11
CA TYR A 8 -0.21 -9.24 -1.17
C TYR A 8 -0.97 -10.50 -0.74
N SER A 9 -1.64 -11.12 -1.69
CA SER A 9 -2.33 -12.41 -1.51
C SER A 9 -1.72 -13.42 -2.49
N ASP A 10 -1.26 -14.54 -1.94
CA ASP A 10 -0.69 -15.65 -2.71
C ASP A 10 -1.79 -16.35 -3.52
N SER A 11 -2.98 -16.52 -2.95
CA SER A 11 -4.11 -17.18 -3.60
C SER A 11 -4.63 -16.42 -4.83
N SER A 12 -4.75 -15.09 -4.73
CA SER A 12 -5.27 -14.24 -5.81
C SER A 12 -4.18 -13.68 -6.72
N GLN A 13 -2.91 -13.77 -6.30
CA GLN A 13 -1.77 -13.18 -7.01
C GLN A 13 -1.94 -11.66 -7.24
N LYS A 14 -2.61 -10.97 -6.31
CA LYS A 14 -2.92 -9.54 -6.37
C LYS A 14 -2.20 -8.76 -5.27
N PHE A 15 -1.92 -7.51 -5.59
CA PHE A 15 -1.51 -6.49 -4.62
C PHE A 15 -2.70 -5.59 -4.29
N TYR A 16 -2.78 -5.18 -3.03
CA TYR A 16 -3.60 -4.07 -2.57
C TYR A 16 -2.69 -2.98 -2.03
N ILE A 17 -2.90 -1.74 -2.47
CA ILE A 17 -2.10 -0.58 -2.05
C ILE A 17 -3.07 0.43 -1.45
N GLY A 18 -2.77 0.94 -0.26
CA GLY A 18 -3.60 1.91 0.43
C GLY A 18 -2.81 2.77 1.39
N GLU A 19 -3.48 3.79 1.90
CA GLU A 19 -2.99 4.66 2.98
C GLU A 19 -3.92 4.65 4.18
N THR A 20 -3.38 4.92 5.36
CA THR A 20 -4.14 5.07 6.60
C THR A 20 -3.34 5.86 7.63
N ASN A 21 -4.02 6.55 8.54
CA ASN A 21 -3.40 7.13 9.74
C ASN A 21 -3.33 6.15 10.92
N ASP A 22 -4.03 5.02 10.82
CA ASP A 22 -4.06 3.94 11.80
C ASP A 22 -3.88 2.61 11.05
N LEU A 23 -2.66 2.07 11.11
CA LEU A 23 -2.27 0.88 10.35
C LEU A 23 -2.87 -0.39 10.95
N GLU A 24 -2.79 -0.54 12.27
CA GLU A 24 -3.28 -1.73 12.99
C GLU A 24 -4.78 -1.92 12.77
N SER A 25 -5.59 -0.88 13.05
CA SER A 25 -7.04 -0.95 12.86
C SER A 25 -7.42 -1.23 11.41
N ARG A 26 -6.64 -0.70 10.45
CA ARG A 26 -6.89 -0.90 9.02
C ARG A 26 -6.66 -2.36 8.61
N ILE A 27 -5.58 -2.97 9.07
CA ILE A 27 -5.25 -4.38 8.78
C ILE A 27 -6.32 -5.30 9.36
N GLU A 28 -6.70 -5.08 10.61
CA GLU A 28 -7.74 -5.85 11.29
C GLU A 28 -9.07 -5.79 10.50
N LYS A 29 -9.48 -4.60 10.04
CA LYS A 29 -10.69 -4.45 9.22
C LYS A 29 -10.61 -5.18 7.87
N HIS A 30 -9.43 -5.26 7.27
CA HIS A 30 -9.23 -6.00 6.03
C HIS A 30 -9.32 -7.51 6.25
N GLN A 31 -8.68 -8.03 7.30
CA GLN A 31 -8.72 -9.44 7.70
C GLN A 31 -10.14 -9.88 8.05
N ASN A 32 -10.89 -9.04 8.76
CA ASN A 32 -12.28 -9.33 9.13
C ASN A 32 -13.32 -9.03 8.04
N HIS A 33 -12.87 -8.68 6.82
CA HIS A 33 -13.77 -8.33 5.71
C HIS A 33 -14.86 -7.30 6.06
N PHE A 34 -14.53 -6.38 6.96
CA PHE A 34 -15.45 -5.44 7.58
C PHE A 34 -16.24 -4.62 6.54
N TYR A 35 -15.59 -4.26 5.44
CA TYR A 35 -16.19 -3.47 4.37
C TYR A 35 -16.88 -4.35 3.32
N SER A 36 -18.21 -4.29 3.29
CA SER A 36 -19.06 -5.20 2.52
C SER A 36 -18.74 -5.29 1.02
N ASN A 37 -18.31 -4.20 0.40
CA ASN A 37 -17.99 -4.09 -1.03
C ASN A 37 -16.50 -3.82 -1.30
N SER A 38 -15.61 -4.15 -0.36
CA SER A 38 -14.16 -3.92 -0.55
C SER A 38 -13.53 -4.94 -1.50
N PHE A 39 -12.59 -4.46 -2.32
CA PHE A 39 -11.71 -5.30 -3.13
C PHE A 39 -10.98 -6.36 -2.30
N THR A 40 -10.65 -6.08 -1.03
CA THR A 40 -9.95 -7.04 -0.17
C THR A 40 -10.78 -8.28 0.18
N LYS A 41 -12.07 -8.34 -0.18
CA LYS A 41 -12.88 -9.56 0.00
C LYS A 41 -12.58 -10.69 -0.98
N ILE A 42 -11.80 -10.43 -2.03
CA ILE A 42 -11.46 -11.47 -3.03
C ILE A 42 -10.50 -12.55 -2.50
N ALA A 43 -9.90 -12.34 -1.32
CA ALA A 43 -8.90 -13.21 -0.74
C ALA A 43 -8.86 -13.06 0.78
N GLU A 44 -8.58 -14.15 1.48
CA GLU A 44 -8.46 -14.19 2.95
C GLU A 44 -6.99 -14.16 3.41
N ASP A 45 -6.05 -14.44 2.51
CA ASP A 45 -4.62 -14.61 2.79
C ASP A 45 -3.79 -13.34 2.59
N TRP A 46 -4.38 -12.16 2.82
CA TRP A 46 -3.67 -10.90 2.71
C TRP A 46 -2.53 -10.81 3.73
N LYS A 47 -1.31 -10.63 3.24
CA LYS A 47 -0.09 -10.39 4.03
C LYS A 47 0.43 -9.00 3.76
N ILE A 48 0.86 -8.31 4.80
CA ILE A 48 1.57 -7.04 4.66
C ILE A 48 2.96 -7.35 4.13
N VAL A 49 3.31 -6.75 2.99
CA VAL A 49 4.62 -6.92 2.36
C VAL A 49 5.45 -5.63 2.34
N LEU A 50 4.82 -4.49 2.62
CA LEU A 50 5.51 -3.21 2.76
C LEU A 50 4.69 -2.23 3.61
N THR A 51 5.38 -1.48 4.46
CA THR A 51 4.85 -0.33 5.19
C THR A 51 5.85 0.82 5.14
N VAL A 52 5.39 2.04 4.91
CA VAL A 52 6.24 3.24 4.85
C VAL A 52 5.57 4.37 5.61
N ASP A 53 6.30 4.93 6.57
CA ASP A 53 5.89 6.11 7.31
C ASP A 53 5.96 7.34 6.41
N CYS A 54 4.90 8.13 6.40
CA CYS A 54 4.74 9.36 5.63
C CYS A 54 4.44 10.50 6.61
N ILE A 55 5.08 11.66 6.44
CA ILE A 55 4.96 12.75 7.42
C ILE A 55 3.50 13.21 7.57
N ASP A 56 2.79 13.22 6.46
CA ASP A 56 1.40 13.62 6.33
C ASP A 56 0.63 12.74 5.35
N ARG A 57 -0.68 13.02 5.24
CA ARG A 57 -1.57 12.33 4.32
C ARG A 57 -1.21 12.58 2.86
N GLU A 58 -0.70 13.77 2.54
CA GLU A 58 -0.45 14.17 1.16
C GLU A 58 0.68 13.34 0.55
N GLU A 59 1.76 13.10 1.30
CA GLU A 59 2.84 12.18 0.92
C GLU A 59 2.32 10.75 0.70
N ALA A 60 1.53 10.22 1.64
CA ALA A 60 1.01 8.86 1.55
C ALA A 60 0.11 8.69 0.32
N VAL A 61 -0.81 9.63 0.09
CA VAL A 61 -1.71 9.64 -1.08
C VAL A 61 -0.93 9.84 -2.38
N TYR A 62 0.13 10.66 -2.38
CA TYR A 62 0.98 10.85 -3.56
C TYR A 62 1.66 9.53 -3.96
N LEU A 63 2.29 8.84 -3.00
CA LEU A 63 2.93 7.55 -3.24
C LEU A 63 1.91 6.49 -3.67
N GLU A 64 0.76 6.39 -2.99
CA GLU A 64 -0.31 5.46 -3.34
C GLU A 64 -0.75 5.64 -4.81
N LYS A 65 -1.02 6.88 -5.22
CA LYS A 65 -1.39 7.20 -6.61
C LYS A 65 -0.25 6.90 -7.58
N PHE A 66 0.99 7.22 -7.22
CA PHE A 66 2.16 6.95 -8.05
C PHE A 66 2.29 5.46 -8.34
N ILE A 67 2.27 4.62 -7.30
CA ILE A 67 2.39 3.17 -7.40
C ILE A 67 1.24 2.58 -8.22
N LYS A 68 0.00 2.97 -7.92
CA LYS A 68 -1.19 2.51 -8.66
C LYS A 68 -1.15 2.87 -10.15
N ARG A 69 -0.59 4.04 -10.49
CA ARG A 69 -0.42 4.48 -11.88
C ARG A 69 0.57 3.62 -12.66
N MET A 70 1.60 3.07 -12.00
CA MET A 70 2.59 2.21 -12.66
C MET A 70 1.99 0.91 -13.20
N LYS A 71 0.90 0.41 -12.59
CA LYS A 71 0.20 -0.84 -12.97
C LYS A 71 1.14 -2.02 -13.23
N SER A 72 2.23 -2.11 -12.45
CA SER A 72 3.34 -3.02 -12.72
C SER A 72 3.65 -3.86 -11.47
N LYS A 73 3.47 -5.18 -11.59
CA LYS A 73 3.88 -6.14 -10.55
C LYS A 73 5.39 -6.07 -10.31
N THR A 74 6.17 -5.91 -11.37
CA THR A 74 7.64 -5.75 -11.28
C THR A 74 8.01 -4.51 -10.49
N PHE A 75 7.30 -3.39 -10.69
CA PHE A 75 7.53 -2.18 -9.91
C PHE A 75 7.18 -2.39 -8.43
N ASN A 76 6.05 -3.03 -8.15
CA ASN A 76 5.67 -3.37 -6.76
C ASN A 76 6.75 -4.24 -6.08
N ASN A 77 7.21 -5.30 -6.74
CA ASN A 77 8.28 -6.14 -6.21
C ASN A 77 9.58 -5.37 -6.00
N LYS A 78 9.89 -4.42 -6.90
CA LYS A 78 11.08 -3.57 -6.78
C LYS A 78 11.02 -2.68 -5.54
N ILE A 79 9.89 -2.00 -5.28
CA ILE A 79 9.74 -1.15 -4.09
C ILE A 79 9.61 -1.95 -2.79
N ILE A 80 9.11 -3.20 -2.85
CA ILE A 80 9.10 -4.11 -1.71
C ILE A 80 10.53 -4.54 -1.37
N ALA A 81 11.34 -4.86 -2.38
CA ALA A 81 12.74 -5.24 -2.20
C ALA A 81 13.63 -4.05 -1.77
N ASP A 82 13.32 -2.85 -2.26
CA ASP A 82 14.04 -1.62 -1.93
C ASP A 82 13.06 -0.44 -1.69
N PRO A 83 12.60 -0.25 -0.44
CA PRO A 83 11.69 0.83 -0.08
C PRO A 83 12.30 2.24 -0.21
N SER A 84 13.63 2.37 -0.31
CA SER A 84 14.29 3.68 -0.44
C SER A 84 13.88 4.41 -1.72
N ILE A 85 13.49 3.65 -2.76
CA ILE A 85 12.93 4.16 -4.01
C ILE A 85 11.73 5.09 -3.77
N LEU A 86 10.91 4.82 -2.75
CA LEU A 86 9.76 5.65 -2.43
C LEU A 86 10.16 7.01 -1.86
N LYS A 87 11.25 7.07 -1.08
CA LYS A 87 11.84 8.32 -0.61
C LYS A 87 12.41 9.14 -1.77
N ASP A 88 13.06 8.48 -2.73
CA ASP A 88 13.56 9.11 -3.96
C ASP A 88 12.44 9.65 -4.85
N ILE A 89 11.27 9.01 -4.85
CA ILE A 89 10.09 9.48 -5.56
C ILE A 89 9.53 10.73 -4.87
N LEU A 90 9.43 10.72 -3.54
CA LEU A 90 9.00 11.88 -2.76
C LEU A 90 9.94 13.08 -2.92
N SER A 91 11.26 12.88 -2.90
CA SER A 91 12.23 13.97 -3.05
C SER A 91 12.16 14.66 -4.43
N LYS A 92 11.63 13.98 -5.44
CA LYS A 92 11.43 14.50 -6.80
C LYS A 92 10.02 15.07 -7.02
N ARG A 93 9.14 15.02 -6.01
CA ARG A 93 7.83 15.65 -6.06
C ARG A 93 8.04 17.16 -6.17
N LYS A 94 7.66 17.72 -7.32
CA LYS A 94 7.60 19.18 -7.47
C LYS A 94 6.46 19.71 -6.60
N PRO A 95 6.65 20.86 -5.93
CA PRO A 95 5.56 21.55 -5.24
C PRO A 95 4.42 21.90 -6.20
#